data_AF-A0A2H0X7N4-F1
#
_entry.id   AF-A0A2H0X7N4-F1
#
_cell.length_a   1.000
_cell.length_b   1.000
_cell.length_c   1.000
_cell.angle_alpha   90.00
_cell.angle_beta   90.00
_cell.angle_gamma   90.00
#
_symmetry.space_group_name_H-M   'P 1'
#
loop_
_entity.id
_entity.type
_entity.pdbx_description
1 polymer ?
#
loop_
_entity_poly.entity_id
_entity_poly.type
_entity_poly.pdbx_seq_one_letter_code
_entity_poly.pdbx_strand_id
1 'polypeptide(L)'
;MIRNLITLLLALIIPLVHAQDSSFSDQLSQLDNQIKEYEDKIDQLKGEERTLENEINYYDNQIYLTWLRVKETQLSIEAKEQELIELEEGIQEFDGYIVKLGEALDRQNELFASRARADYKIKVKDPWRSLLAATSLSDLAARAKYFKVLEKRDRDLIAKMDQLRTDYRKQKETLSLKRIQVERLQAELVVEKDRLVTYQSRMDQQRKQKAYILEQTKNNEAEFQQLLAQARAEQAAIEAAVASFKFADGKEVSAGEVVAIMGNTGYPDCSTGAHLHFEVRQDGQYHDPALYLKPYTDTNGDSLGSGNWDWPMTDPIITQHYGQTPYSWRYANNFHTGIDMYNSDNSFIRTPLPGTMYTGQTTCGSSALNYVVVDHGGGLMTWYFHVK
;
A
#
# COMPACT_ATOMS: atom_id res chain seq x y z
N MET A 1 -6.31 -12.38 -16.52
CA MET A 1 -6.12 -13.78 -16.96
C MET A 1 -5.69 -14.58 -15.74
N ILE A 2 -6.60 -14.73 -14.77
CA ILE A 2 -6.38 -15.49 -13.53
C ILE A 2 -7.37 -16.65 -13.62
N ARG A 3 -6.83 -17.87 -13.72
CA ARG A 3 -7.58 -19.12 -13.74
C ARG A 3 -6.87 -20.07 -12.80
N ASN A 4 -7.60 -20.49 -11.78
CA ASN A 4 -7.53 -21.79 -11.11
C ASN A 4 -6.24 -22.19 -10.39
N LEU A 5 -6.30 -22.23 -9.06
CA LEU A 5 -5.88 -23.36 -8.21
C LEU A 5 -6.56 -23.14 -6.84
N ILE A 6 -7.82 -23.54 -6.62
CA ILE A 6 -8.28 -24.89 -6.24
C ILE A 6 -7.44 -25.50 -5.11
N THR A 7 -7.96 -25.29 -3.89
CA THR A 7 -8.05 -26.22 -2.75
C THR A 7 -6.87 -27.16 -2.50
N LEU A 8 -6.16 -26.91 -1.39
CA LEU A 8 -5.64 -27.99 -0.55
C LEU A 8 -5.98 -27.70 0.91
N LEU A 9 -7.25 -27.93 1.24
CA LEU A 9 -7.69 -28.20 2.60
C LEU A 9 -7.24 -29.63 2.89
N LEU A 10 -6.07 -29.78 3.51
CA LEU A 10 -5.61 -31.06 4.05
C LEU A 10 -5.44 -30.88 5.55
N ALA A 11 -6.43 -31.38 6.26
CA ALA A 11 -6.36 -31.66 7.67
C ALA A 11 -5.09 -32.45 7.97
N LEU A 12 -4.22 -31.91 8.82
CA LEU A 12 -3.34 -32.72 9.63
C LEU A 12 -3.89 -32.69 11.06
N ILE A 13 -4.93 -33.50 11.27
CA ILE A 13 -5.14 -34.12 12.58
C ILE A 13 -3.96 -35.08 12.72
N ILE A 14 -2.91 -34.68 13.43
CA ILE A 14 -1.85 -35.62 13.81
C ILE A 14 -2.47 -36.56 14.85
N PRO A 15 -2.46 -37.88 14.59
CA PRO A 15 -2.91 -38.85 15.57
C PRO A 15 -1.98 -38.80 16.78
N LEU A 16 -2.60 -38.75 17.96
CA LEU A 16 -1.95 -39.15 19.20
C LEU A 16 -1.38 -40.57 18.97
N VAL A 17 -0.13 -40.80 19.40
CA VAL A 17 0.53 -42.10 19.64
C VAL A 17 1.45 -42.66 18.52
N HIS A 18 2.69 -42.13 18.42
CA HIS A 18 3.98 -42.82 18.70
C HIS A 18 5.20 -42.02 18.16
N ALA A 19 6.07 -41.63 19.11
CA ALA A 19 7.48 -41.22 19.06
C ALA A 19 8.20 -41.09 17.70
N GLN A 20 8.75 -39.89 17.46
CA GLN A 20 10.11 -39.74 16.97
C GLN A 20 10.75 -38.51 17.60
N ASP A 21 11.94 -38.73 18.17
CA ASP A 21 12.69 -37.87 19.08
C ASP A 21 13.03 -36.49 18.50
N SER A 22 12.39 -35.45 19.02
CA SER A 22 12.93 -34.09 19.02
C SER A 22 12.74 -33.55 20.43
N SER A 23 13.83 -33.13 21.08
CA SER A 23 13.79 -32.66 22.45
C SER A 23 12.80 -31.50 22.60
N PHE A 24 12.05 -31.46 23.71
CA PHE A 24 11.14 -30.32 23.99
C PHE A 24 11.92 -29.00 24.07
N SER A 25 13.20 -29.05 24.45
CA SER A 25 14.11 -27.89 24.42
C SER A 25 14.36 -27.40 22.99
N ASP A 26 14.53 -28.32 22.04
CA ASP A 26 14.76 -28.00 20.63
C ASP A 26 13.48 -27.47 19.98
N GLN A 27 12.33 -28.04 20.32
CA GLN A 27 11.02 -27.55 19.91
C GLN A 27 10.74 -26.14 20.46
N LEU A 28 11.00 -25.89 21.74
CA LEU A 28 10.84 -24.56 22.36
C LEU A 28 11.81 -23.53 21.77
N SER A 29 13.06 -23.92 21.53
CA SER A 29 14.07 -23.05 20.89
C SER A 29 13.69 -22.70 19.44
N GLN A 30 13.17 -23.66 18.67
CA GLN A 30 12.65 -23.40 17.33
C GLN A 30 11.42 -22.48 17.37
N LEU A 31 10.51 -22.68 18.31
CA LEU A 31 9.32 -21.83 18.47
C LEU A 31 9.68 -20.40 18.90
N ASP A 32 10.63 -20.22 19.82
CA ASP A 32 11.12 -18.89 20.23
C ASP A 32 11.77 -18.15 19.05
N ASN A 33 12.55 -18.85 18.21
CA ASN A 33 13.11 -18.28 16.99
C ASN A 33 12.01 -17.89 15.99
N GLN A 34 10.97 -18.70 15.82
CA GLN A 34 9.84 -18.39 14.95
C GLN A 34 9.01 -17.22 15.46
N ILE A 35 8.77 -17.13 16.78
CA ILE A 35 8.07 -16.00 17.40
C ILE A 35 8.85 -14.71 17.16
N LYS A 36 10.16 -14.73 17.39
CA LYS A 36 11.02 -13.58 17.13
C LYS A 36 11.02 -13.18 15.66
N GLU A 37 11.10 -14.16 14.75
CA GLU A 37 11.01 -13.90 13.31
C GLU A 37 9.66 -13.28 12.91
N TYR A 38 8.56 -13.74 13.52
CA TYR A 38 7.22 -13.17 13.29
C TYR A 38 7.06 -11.78 13.91
N GLU A 39 7.64 -11.52 15.09
CA GLU A 39 7.67 -10.19 15.70
C GLU A 39 8.47 -9.19 14.85
N ASP A 40 9.65 -9.59 14.36
CA ASP A 40 10.47 -8.80 13.44
C ASP A 40 9.73 -8.53 12.11
N LYS A 41 9.03 -9.54 11.55
CA LYS A 41 8.18 -9.36 10.36
C LYS A 41 7.03 -8.38 10.61
N ILE A 42 6.37 -8.46 11.76
CA ILE A 42 5.26 -7.57 12.13
C ILE A 42 5.76 -6.13 12.28
N ASP A 43 6.92 -5.92 12.89
CA ASP A 43 7.48 -4.58 13.03
C ASP A 43 7.99 -4.01 11.69
N GLN A 44 8.53 -4.85 10.80
CA GLN A 44 8.80 -4.48 9.41
C GLN A 44 7.50 -4.08 8.70
N LEU A 45 6.44 -4.89 8.82
CA LEU A 45 5.14 -4.63 8.20
C LEU A 45 4.47 -3.36 8.73
N LYS A 46 4.60 -3.01 10.02
CA LYS A 46 4.16 -1.71 10.57
C LYS A 46 4.97 -0.54 10.00
N GLY A 47 6.27 -0.75 9.74
CA GLY A 47 7.11 0.21 9.03
C GLY A 47 6.63 0.42 7.59
N GLU A 48 6.31 -0.68 6.91
CA GLU A 48 5.74 -0.67 5.56
C GLU A 48 4.33 -0.04 5.54
N GLU A 49 3.50 -0.30 6.56
CA GLU A 49 2.18 0.30 6.75
C GLU A 49 2.26 1.83 6.85
N ARG A 50 3.25 2.37 7.59
CA ARG A 50 3.53 3.82 7.61
C ARG A 50 3.93 4.36 6.24
N THR A 51 4.71 3.63 5.45
CA THR A 51 5.02 4.05 4.08
C THR A 51 3.83 3.95 3.14
N LEU A 52 2.97 2.95 3.32
CA LEU A 52 1.75 2.75 2.54
C LEU A 52 0.65 3.76 2.92
N GLU A 53 0.61 4.23 4.17
CA GLU A 53 -0.21 5.36 4.61
C GLU A 53 0.20 6.65 3.89
N ASN A 54 1.51 6.91 3.76
CA ASN A 54 2.01 8.03 2.97
C ASN A 54 1.63 7.90 1.49
N GLU A 55 1.65 6.68 0.94
CA GLU A 55 1.24 6.41 -0.44
C GLU A 55 -0.28 6.58 -0.65
N ILE A 56 -1.09 6.13 0.31
CA ILE A 56 -2.55 6.36 0.33
C ILE A 56 -2.85 7.87 0.38
N ASN A 57 -2.18 8.61 1.26
CA ASN A 57 -2.31 10.07 1.37
C ASN A 57 -1.91 10.77 0.07
N TYR A 58 -0.86 10.30 -0.60
CA TYR A 58 -0.49 10.80 -1.93
C TYR A 58 -1.61 10.57 -2.95
N TYR A 59 -2.18 9.36 -3.04
CA TYR A 59 -3.28 9.07 -3.97
C TYR A 59 -4.54 9.88 -3.64
N ASP A 60 -4.86 10.10 -2.35
CA ASP A 60 -5.99 10.94 -1.95
C ASP A 60 -5.84 12.39 -2.43
N ASN A 61 -4.64 12.97 -2.25
CA ASN A 61 -4.34 14.30 -2.75
C ASN A 61 -4.41 14.37 -4.29
N GLN A 62 -3.93 13.34 -4.99
CA GLN A 62 -3.97 13.28 -6.46
C GLN A 62 -5.39 13.10 -7.02
N ILE A 63 -6.22 12.28 -6.37
CA ILE A 63 -7.64 12.11 -6.73
C ILE A 63 -8.38 13.42 -6.51
N TYR A 64 -8.15 14.10 -5.38
CA TYR A 64 -8.78 15.38 -5.08
C TYR A 64 -8.40 16.46 -6.10
N LEU A 65 -7.12 16.57 -6.45
CA LEU A 65 -6.66 17.50 -7.49
C LEU A 65 -7.29 17.21 -8.85
N THR A 66 -7.41 15.92 -9.21
CA THR A 66 -8.02 15.52 -10.49
C THR A 66 -9.52 15.82 -10.50
N TRP A 67 -10.22 15.61 -9.38
CA TRP A 67 -11.62 16.01 -9.21
C TRP A 67 -11.83 17.51 -9.39
N LEU A 68 -10.95 18.35 -8.83
CA LEU A 68 -11.02 19.81 -9.02
C LEU A 68 -10.89 20.20 -10.50
N ARG A 69 -9.98 19.57 -11.24
CA ARG A 69 -9.80 19.79 -12.69
C ARG A 69 -11.02 19.36 -13.50
N VAL A 70 -11.64 18.24 -13.13
CA VAL A 70 -12.92 17.79 -13.73
C VAL A 70 -13.98 18.88 -13.52
N LYS A 71 -14.14 19.37 -12.28
CA LYS A 71 -15.13 20.39 -11.94
C LYS A 71 -14.89 21.70 -12.69
N GLU A 72 -13.64 22.16 -12.76
CA GLU A 72 -13.23 23.34 -13.52
C GLU A 72 -13.55 23.19 -15.01
N THR A 73 -13.16 22.07 -15.62
CA THR A 73 -13.40 21.81 -17.06
C THR A 73 -14.89 21.75 -17.36
N GLN A 74 -15.70 21.16 -16.47
CA GLN A 74 -17.14 21.05 -16.63
C GLN A 74 -17.83 22.42 -16.58
N LEU A 75 -17.38 23.31 -15.69
CA LEU A 75 -17.84 24.71 -15.65
C LEU A 75 -17.42 25.50 -16.90
N SER A 76 -16.22 25.26 -17.42
CA SER A 76 -15.75 25.87 -18.68
C SER A 76 -16.62 25.46 -19.86
N ILE A 77 -16.94 24.17 -19.97
CA ILE A 77 -17.85 23.61 -20.99
C ILE A 77 -19.22 24.28 -20.88
N GLU A 78 -19.80 24.35 -19.68
CA GLU A 78 -21.10 25.00 -19.46
C GLU A 78 -21.08 26.47 -19.89
N ALA A 79 -20.03 27.22 -19.55
CA ALA A 79 -19.89 28.62 -19.95
C ALA A 79 -19.77 28.79 -21.48
N LYS A 80 -18.97 27.95 -22.14
CA LYS A 80 -18.81 27.96 -23.59
C LYS A 80 -20.10 27.55 -24.33
N GLU A 81 -20.86 26.61 -23.78
CA GLU A 81 -22.17 26.22 -24.32
C GLU A 81 -23.18 27.38 -24.24
N GLN A 82 -23.16 28.16 -23.15
CA GLN A 82 -23.99 29.37 -23.06
C GLN A 82 -23.55 30.45 -24.06
N GLU A 83 -22.24 30.71 -24.19
CA GLU A 83 -21.72 31.65 -25.19
C GLU A 83 -22.13 31.25 -26.61
N LEU A 84 -22.13 29.94 -26.91
CA LEU A 84 -22.56 29.41 -28.20
C LEU A 84 -24.05 29.69 -28.45
N ILE A 85 -24.92 29.46 -27.46
CA ILE A 85 -26.36 29.75 -27.55
C ILE A 85 -26.59 31.24 -27.83
N GLU A 86 -25.97 32.12 -27.04
CA GLU A 86 -26.11 33.58 -27.20
C GLU A 86 -25.62 34.04 -28.59
N LEU A 87 -24.51 33.47 -29.07
CA LEU A 87 -23.96 33.80 -30.38
C LEU A 87 -24.86 33.31 -31.52
N GLU A 88 -25.43 32.11 -31.41
CA GLU A 88 -26.37 31.54 -32.38
C GLU A 88 -27.69 32.33 -32.44
N GLU A 89 -28.27 32.69 -31.29
CA GLU A 89 -29.45 33.56 -31.23
C GLU A 89 -29.17 34.91 -31.88
N GLY A 90 -28.02 35.51 -31.58
CA GLY A 90 -27.57 36.76 -32.21
C GLY A 90 -27.36 36.62 -33.72
N ILE A 91 -26.85 35.49 -34.21
CA ILE A 91 -26.72 35.23 -35.66
C ILE A 91 -28.10 35.16 -36.32
N GLN A 92 -29.08 34.49 -35.71
CA GLN A 92 -30.44 34.40 -36.25
C GLN A 92 -31.09 35.79 -36.39
N GLU A 93 -30.92 36.65 -35.38
CA GLU A 93 -31.40 38.03 -35.44
C GLU A 93 -30.71 38.83 -36.56
N PHE A 94 -29.39 38.72 -36.67
CA PHE A 94 -28.60 39.39 -37.71
C PHE A 94 -28.96 38.90 -39.13
N ASP A 95 -29.19 37.61 -39.33
CA ASP A 95 -29.65 37.05 -40.59
C ASP A 95 -31.00 37.66 -41.00
N GLY A 96 -31.95 37.73 -40.06
CA GLY A 96 -33.25 38.38 -40.30
C GLY A 96 -33.12 39.87 -40.66
N TYR A 97 -32.20 40.58 -40.02
CA TYR A 97 -31.91 41.97 -40.36
C TYR A 97 -31.30 42.13 -41.76
N ILE A 98 -30.34 41.28 -42.13
CA ILE A 98 -29.69 41.29 -43.45
C ILE A 98 -30.69 41.00 -44.57
N VAL A 99 -31.62 40.07 -44.36
CA VAL A 99 -32.71 39.80 -45.31
C VAL A 99 -33.55 41.06 -45.56
N LYS A 100 -34.02 41.72 -44.49
CA LYS A 100 -34.80 42.97 -44.60
C LYS A 100 -34.04 44.08 -45.33
N LEU A 101 -32.75 44.21 -45.04
CA LEU A 101 -31.87 45.20 -45.67
C LEU A 101 -31.66 44.90 -47.16
N GLY A 102 -31.51 43.63 -47.53
CA GLY A 102 -31.46 43.15 -48.91
C GLY A 102 -32.73 43.48 -49.68
N GLU A 103 -33.90 43.16 -49.13
CA GLU A 103 -35.19 43.50 -49.74
C GLU A 103 -35.39 45.02 -49.91
N ALA A 104 -34.94 45.82 -48.94
CA ALA A 104 -34.99 47.27 -49.05
C ALA A 104 -34.10 47.78 -50.20
N LEU A 105 -32.90 47.22 -50.33
CA LEU A 105 -31.98 47.57 -51.40
C LEU A 105 -32.52 47.16 -52.78
N ASP A 106 -33.12 45.98 -52.90
CA ASP A 106 -33.72 45.48 -54.14
C ASP A 106 -34.90 46.36 -54.58
N ARG A 107 -35.78 46.74 -53.64
CA ARG A 107 -36.87 47.70 -53.90
C ARG A 107 -36.34 49.05 -54.41
N GLN A 108 -35.27 49.58 -53.82
CA GLN A 108 -34.68 50.85 -54.29
C GLN A 108 -34.01 50.71 -55.67
N ASN A 109 -33.30 49.60 -55.91
CA ASN A 109 -32.71 49.29 -57.21
C ASN A 109 -33.77 49.18 -58.31
N GLU A 110 -34.89 48.51 -58.03
CA GLU A 110 -35.99 48.36 -58.98
C GLU A 110 -36.66 49.70 -59.30
N LEU A 111 -36.94 50.52 -58.27
CA LEU A 111 -37.49 51.86 -58.45
C LEU A 111 -36.54 52.73 -59.29
N PHE A 112 -35.25 52.74 -58.97
CA PHE A 112 -34.24 53.48 -59.74
C PHE A 112 -34.17 53.00 -61.20
N ALA A 113 -34.12 51.69 -61.42
CA ALA A 113 -34.09 51.10 -62.75
C ALA A 113 -35.36 51.41 -63.55
N SER A 114 -36.54 51.44 -62.90
CA SER A 114 -37.80 51.81 -63.54
C SER A 114 -37.80 53.26 -64.02
N ARG A 115 -37.27 54.19 -63.21
CA ARG A 115 -37.11 55.60 -63.57
C ARG A 115 -36.11 55.80 -64.70
N ALA A 116 -34.93 55.17 -64.62
CA ALA A 116 -33.93 55.23 -65.68
C ALA A 116 -34.48 54.70 -67.03
N ARG A 117 -35.28 53.62 -67.01
CA ARG A 117 -35.99 53.12 -68.20
C ARG A 117 -37.04 54.10 -68.72
N ALA A 118 -37.77 54.78 -67.84
CA ALA A 118 -38.75 55.79 -68.24
C ALA A 118 -38.07 57.00 -68.90
N ASP A 119 -36.98 57.51 -68.30
CA ASP A 119 -36.19 58.60 -68.86
C ASP A 119 -35.63 58.24 -70.25
N TYR A 120 -35.13 57.02 -70.42
CA TYR A 120 -34.68 56.51 -71.71
C TYR A 120 -35.80 56.48 -72.76
N LYS A 121 -37.01 56.00 -72.39
CA LYS A 121 -38.18 55.92 -73.29
C LYS A 121 -38.70 57.29 -73.71
N ILE A 122 -38.65 58.29 -72.83
CA ILE A 122 -39.14 59.65 -73.10
C ILE A 122 -38.20 60.40 -74.07
N LYS A 123 -37.01 59.86 -74.40
CA LYS A 123 -36.03 60.48 -75.31
C LYS A 123 -35.79 61.96 -74.98
N VAL A 124 -35.76 62.31 -73.68
CA VAL A 124 -35.33 63.65 -73.24
C VAL A 124 -33.82 63.74 -73.48
N LYS A 125 -33.42 63.94 -74.74
CA LYS A 125 -32.01 64.02 -75.12
C LYS A 125 -31.32 65.25 -74.53
N ASP A 126 -32.10 66.23 -74.08
CA ASP A 126 -31.60 67.53 -73.63
C ASP A 126 -32.56 68.15 -72.59
N PRO A 127 -32.30 68.02 -71.27
CA PRO A 127 -33.12 68.63 -70.21
C PRO A 127 -33.28 70.15 -70.39
N TRP A 128 -32.25 70.81 -70.91
CA TRP A 128 -32.26 72.24 -71.21
C TRP A 128 -33.26 72.64 -72.30
N ARG A 129 -33.61 71.74 -73.25
CA ARG A 129 -34.66 72.06 -74.25
C ARG A 129 -36.03 72.23 -73.63
N SER A 130 -36.31 71.52 -72.55
CA SER A 130 -37.59 71.65 -71.82
C SER A 130 -37.69 72.97 -71.04
N LEU A 131 -36.54 73.56 -70.68
CA LEU A 131 -36.42 74.91 -70.12
C LEU A 131 -36.60 75.96 -71.22
N LEU A 132 -35.97 75.77 -72.39
CA LEU A 132 -36.09 76.67 -73.54
C LEU A 132 -37.49 76.66 -74.19
N ALA A 133 -38.29 75.61 -73.96
CA ALA A 133 -39.67 75.50 -74.41
C ALA A 133 -40.69 76.16 -73.47
N ALA A 134 -40.24 76.93 -72.46
CA ALA A 134 -41.14 77.64 -71.54
C ALA A 134 -41.91 78.77 -72.24
N THR A 135 -43.19 78.91 -71.91
CA THR A 135 -44.10 79.90 -72.55
C THR A 135 -44.16 81.24 -71.80
N SER A 136 -43.65 81.31 -70.57
CA SER A 136 -43.60 82.53 -69.74
C SER A 136 -42.44 82.46 -68.72
N LEU A 137 -42.09 83.62 -68.14
CA LEU A 137 -41.05 83.69 -67.10
C LEU A 137 -41.41 82.90 -65.82
N SER A 138 -42.70 82.81 -65.48
CA SER A 138 -43.18 81.99 -64.36
C SER A 138 -43.09 80.49 -64.65
N ASP A 139 -43.43 80.07 -65.88
CA ASP A 139 -43.29 78.68 -66.35
C ASP A 139 -41.80 78.26 -66.38
N LEU A 140 -40.91 79.12 -66.88
CA LEU A 140 -39.47 78.90 -66.86
C LEU A 140 -38.93 78.72 -65.43
N ALA A 141 -39.31 79.62 -64.52
CA ALA A 141 -38.89 79.56 -63.12
C ALA A 141 -39.41 78.30 -62.41
N ALA A 142 -40.65 77.89 -62.67
CA ALA A 142 -41.24 76.67 -62.12
C ALA A 142 -40.52 75.41 -62.62
N ARG A 143 -40.21 75.31 -63.91
CA ARG A 143 -39.46 74.19 -64.50
C ARG A 143 -38.02 74.13 -63.98
N ALA A 144 -37.33 75.26 -63.90
CA ALA A 144 -35.98 75.33 -63.34
C ALA A 144 -35.94 74.89 -61.86
N LYS A 145 -36.93 75.32 -61.06
CA LYS A 145 -37.09 74.86 -59.67
C LYS A 145 -37.37 73.36 -59.60
N TYR A 146 -38.22 72.83 -60.49
CA TYR A 146 -38.52 71.40 -60.56
C TYR A 146 -37.28 70.56 -60.86
N PHE A 147 -36.48 70.90 -61.87
CA PHE A 147 -35.24 70.19 -62.18
C PHE A 147 -34.23 70.23 -61.04
N LYS A 148 -34.07 71.38 -60.38
CA LYS A 148 -33.19 71.50 -59.21
C LYS A 148 -33.64 70.62 -58.05
N VAL A 149 -34.95 70.51 -57.81
CA VAL A 149 -35.52 69.62 -56.79
C VAL A 149 -35.34 68.15 -57.17
N LEU A 150 -35.56 67.81 -58.44
CA LEU A 150 -35.40 66.44 -58.96
C LEU A 150 -33.95 65.97 -58.87
N GLU A 151 -33.00 66.78 -59.37
CA GLU A 151 -31.56 66.49 -59.29
C GLU A 151 -31.11 66.27 -57.84
N LYS A 152 -31.57 67.11 -56.92
CA LYS A 152 -31.29 66.95 -55.49
C LYS A 152 -31.85 65.63 -54.96
N ARG A 153 -33.10 65.28 -55.31
CA ARG A 153 -33.75 64.04 -54.87
C ARG A 153 -33.05 62.80 -55.42
N ASP A 154 -32.60 62.83 -56.67
CA ASP A 154 -31.87 61.70 -57.26
C ASP A 154 -30.47 61.55 -56.66
N ARG A 155 -29.77 62.67 -56.41
CA ARG A 155 -28.49 62.65 -55.69
C ARG A 155 -28.65 62.09 -54.27
N ASP A 156 -29.67 62.55 -53.53
CA ASP A 156 -29.97 62.06 -52.18
C ASP A 156 -30.35 60.57 -52.19
N LEU A 157 -31.07 60.11 -53.22
CA LEU A 157 -31.44 58.70 -53.38
C LEU A 157 -30.20 57.83 -53.67
N ILE A 158 -29.33 58.24 -54.58
CA ILE A 158 -28.08 57.54 -54.90
C ILE A 158 -27.18 57.45 -53.66
N ALA A 159 -27.03 58.55 -52.91
CA ALA A 159 -26.26 58.56 -51.67
C ALA A 159 -26.83 57.59 -50.62
N LYS A 160 -28.15 57.57 -50.44
CA LYS A 160 -28.82 56.60 -49.55
C LYS A 160 -28.65 55.16 -50.01
N MET A 161 -28.73 54.90 -51.31
CA MET A 161 -28.51 53.55 -51.86
C MET A 161 -27.07 53.09 -51.67
N ASP A 162 -26.09 53.98 -51.84
CA ASP A 162 -24.68 53.68 -51.61
C ASP A 162 -24.40 53.37 -50.13
N GLN A 163 -24.99 54.15 -49.22
CA GLN A 163 -24.94 53.89 -47.78
C GLN A 163 -25.55 52.53 -47.43
N LEU A 164 -26.77 52.23 -47.93
CA LEU A 164 -27.42 50.94 -47.69
C LEU A 164 -26.60 49.76 -48.24
N ARG A 165 -25.97 49.90 -49.41
CA ARG A 165 -25.07 48.88 -49.97
C ARG A 165 -23.84 48.66 -49.09
N THR A 166 -23.26 49.75 -48.59
CA THR A 166 -22.09 49.69 -47.71
C THR A 166 -22.44 49.01 -46.39
N ASP A 167 -23.57 49.41 -45.78
CA ASP A 167 -24.05 48.82 -44.54
C ASP A 167 -24.37 47.34 -44.74
N TYR A 168 -25.06 46.96 -45.81
CA TYR A 168 -25.35 45.56 -46.15
C TYR A 168 -24.08 44.72 -46.27
N ARG A 169 -23.05 45.22 -46.96
CA ARG A 169 -21.76 44.53 -47.08
C ARG A 169 -21.08 44.33 -45.73
N LYS A 170 -21.02 45.38 -44.91
CA LYS A 170 -20.41 45.32 -43.56
C LYS A 170 -21.13 44.32 -42.64
N GLN A 171 -22.46 44.32 -42.68
CA GLN A 171 -23.27 43.39 -41.89
C GLN A 171 -23.05 41.95 -42.33
N LYS A 172 -23.00 41.70 -43.65
CA LYS A 172 -22.70 40.37 -44.19
C LYS A 172 -21.30 39.86 -43.83
N GLU A 173 -20.31 40.74 -43.82
CA GLU A 173 -18.96 40.42 -43.36
C GLU A 173 -18.93 40.09 -41.86
N THR A 174 -19.60 40.91 -41.05
CA THR A 174 -19.71 40.69 -39.59
C THR A 174 -20.39 39.36 -39.27
N LEU A 175 -21.47 39.02 -39.99
CA LEU A 175 -22.14 37.73 -39.88
C LEU A 175 -21.21 36.57 -40.25
N SER A 176 -20.42 36.71 -41.31
CA SER A 176 -19.43 35.69 -41.70
C SER A 176 -18.40 35.47 -40.60
N LEU A 177 -17.91 36.53 -39.95
CA LEU A 177 -16.96 36.43 -38.84
C LEU A 177 -17.59 35.77 -37.61
N LYS A 178 -18.84 36.09 -37.28
CA LYS A 178 -19.57 35.43 -36.18
C LYS A 178 -19.76 33.93 -36.42
N ARG A 179 -20.05 33.52 -37.66
CA ARG A 179 -20.15 32.09 -38.01
C ARG A 179 -18.81 31.36 -37.86
N ILE A 180 -17.70 31.99 -38.23
CA ILE A 180 -16.35 31.44 -37.99
C ILE A 180 -16.08 31.32 -36.47
N GLN A 181 -16.53 32.29 -35.67
CA GLN A 181 -16.40 32.23 -34.21
C GLN A 181 -17.19 31.04 -33.62
N VAL A 182 -18.40 30.77 -34.11
CA VAL A 182 -19.18 29.57 -33.75
C VAL A 182 -18.39 28.29 -34.04
N GLU A 183 -17.87 28.13 -35.26
CA GLU A 183 -17.10 26.94 -35.64
C GLU A 183 -15.87 26.75 -34.74
N ARG A 184 -15.18 27.85 -34.41
CA ARG A 184 -14.03 27.82 -33.50
C ARG A 184 -14.43 27.40 -32.08
N LEU A 185 -15.49 27.98 -31.52
CA LEU A 185 -15.97 27.63 -30.17
C LEU A 185 -16.41 26.16 -30.11
N GLN A 186 -17.08 25.65 -31.14
CA GLN A 186 -17.46 24.24 -31.25
C GLN A 186 -16.22 23.32 -31.27
N ALA A 187 -15.17 23.69 -32.00
CA ALA A 187 -13.92 22.93 -32.02
C ALA A 187 -13.22 22.93 -30.65
N GLU A 188 -13.16 24.09 -29.98
CA GLU A 188 -12.62 24.19 -28.61
C GLU A 188 -13.42 23.34 -27.62
N LEU A 189 -14.75 23.31 -27.75
CA LEU A 189 -15.65 22.52 -26.89
C LEU A 189 -15.40 21.01 -27.03
N VAL A 190 -15.14 20.52 -28.25
CA VAL A 190 -14.78 19.12 -28.49
C VAL A 190 -13.50 18.75 -27.76
N VAL A 191 -12.48 19.62 -27.81
CA VAL A 191 -11.20 19.41 -27.14
C VAL A 191 -11.38 19.40 -25.61
N GLU A 192 -12.19 20.31 -25.05
CA GLU A 192 -12.47 20.31 -23.61
C GLU A 192 -13.24 19.07 -23.15
N LYS A 193 -14.20 18.58 -23.95
CA LYS A 193 -14.94 17.34 -23.66
C LYS A 193 -14.02 16.11 -23.68
N ASP A 194 -13.08 16.03 -24.61
CA ASP A 194 -12.06 14.96 -24.64
C ASP A 194 -11.12 15.03 -23.41
N ARG A 195 -10.72 16.25 -23.04
CA ARG A 195 -9.91 16.48 -21.83
C ARG A 195 -10.64 16.06 -20.55
N LEU A 196 -11.95 16.32 -20.46
CA LEU A 196 -12.80 15.88 -19.35
C LEU A 196 -12.80 14.36 -19.22
N VAL A 197 -13.00 13.63 -20.33
CA VAL A 197 -12.95 12.15 -20.36
C VAL A 197 -11.59 11.64 -19.91
N THR A 198 -10.51 12.29 -20.36
CA THR A 198 -9.14 11.95 -19.96
C THR A 198 -8.94 12.10 -18.44
N TYR A 199 -9.43 13.18 -17.84
CA TYR A 199 -9.36 13.37 -16.38
C TYR A 199 -10.18 12.35 -15.61
N GLN A 200 -11.37 12.00 -16.08
CA GLN A 200 -12.20 10.95 -15.47
C GLN A 200 -11.49 9.59 -15.49
N SER A 201 -10.94 9.19 -16.65
CA SER A 201 -10.18 7.95 -16.79
C SER A 201 -8.96 7.91 -15.85
N ARG A 202 -8.21 9.02 -15.75
CA ARG A 202 -7.07 9.13 -14.83
C ARG A 202 -7.49 8.96 -13.36
N MET A 203 -8.59 9.59 -12.97
CA MET A 203 -9.13 9.48 -11.61
C MET A 203 -9.54 8.03 -11.28
N ASP A 204 -10.16 7.32 -12.24
CA ASP A 204 -10.53 5.92 -12.06
C ASP A 204 -9.30 5.01 -11.91
N GLN A 205 -8.23 5.28 -12.65
CA GLN A 205 -6.96 4.55 -12.49
C GLN A 205 -6.35 4.78 -11.10
N GLN A 206 -6.36 6.04 -10.62
CA GLN A 206 -5.87 6.38 -9.28
C GLN A 206 -6.68 5.68 -8.17
N ARG A 207 -8.01 5.61 -8.32
CA ARG A 207 -8.89 4.88 -7.40
C ARG A 207 -8.59 3.38 -7.38
N LYS A 208 -8.32 2.77 -8.54
CA LYS A 208 -7.94 1.36 -8.64
C LYS A 208 -6.59 1.08 -7.97
N GLN A 209 -5.59 1.93 -8.19
CA GLN A 209 -4.29 1.81 -7.54
C GLN A 209 -4.39 1.94 -6.02
N LYS A 210 -5.15 2.94 -5.53
CA LYS A 210 -5.45 3.08 -4.10
C LYS A 210 -6.15 1.85 -3.53
N ALA A 211 -7.15 1.31 -4.22
CA ALA A 211 -7.89 0.14 -3.77
C ALA A 211 -6.99 -1.12 -3.71
N TYR A 212 -6.10 -1.30 -4.69
CA TYR A 212 -5.12 -2.37 -4.70
C TYR A 212 -4.18 -2.31 -3.48
N ILE A 213 -3.66 -1.12 -3.17
CA ILE A 213 -2.78 -0.91 -2.01
C ILE A 213 -3.53 -1.23 -0.70
N LEU A 214 -4.78 -0.78 -0.56
CA LEU A 214 -5.63 -1.07 0.60
C LEU A 214 -5.95 -2.57 0.78
N GLU A 215 -6.04 -3.32 -0.32
CA GLU A 215 -6.27 -4.77 -0.29
C GLU A 215 -5.02 -5.54 0.13
N GLN A 216 -3.84 -5.12 -0.38
CA GLN A 216 -2.56 -5.70 0.01
C GLN A 216 -2.23 -5.44 1.48
N THR A 217 -2.53 -4.26 2.02
CA THR A 217 -2.23 -3.93 3.43
C THR A 217 -3.09 -4.72 4.42
N LYS A 218 -4.41 -4.83 4.16
CA LYS A 218 -5.34 -5.49 5.10
C LYS A 218 -5.18 -7.01 5.18
N ASN A 219 -4.78 -7.68 4.10
CA ASN A 219 -4.64 -9.13 4.09
C ASN A 219 -3.36 -9.60 4.79
N ASN A 220 -2.25 -8.89 4.60
CA ASN A 220 -0.95 -9.31 5.14
C ASN A 220 -0.90 -9.15 6.67
N GLU A 221 -1.37 -8.03 7.24
CA GLU A 221 -1.34 -7.82 8.69
C GLU A 221 -2.21 -8.85 9.44
N ALA A 222 -3.40 -9.15 8.94
CA ALA A 222 -4.32 -10.12 9.54
C ALA A 222 -3.75 -11.55 9.51
N GLU A 223 -3.09 -11.93 8.41
CA GLU A 223 -2.45 -13.25 8.26
C GLU A 223 -1.29 -13.43 9.26
N PHE A 224 -0.40 -12.44 9.41
CA PHE A 224 0.71 -12.54 10.36
C PHE A 224 0.27 -12.45 11.82
N GLN A 225 -0.77 -11.66 12.14
CA GLN A 225 -1.36 -11.67 13.49
C GLN A 225 -1.97 -13.04 13.84
N GLN A 226 -2.58 -13.72 12.87
CA GLN A 226 -3.13 -15.06 13.05
C GLN A 226 -2.03 -16.10 13.26
N LEU A 227 -0.94 -16.05 12.48
CA LEU A 227 0.21 -16.95 12.63
C LEU A 227 0.92 -16.77 13.98
N LEU A 228 1.11 -15.52 14.44
CA LEU A 228 1.69 -15.24 15.76
C LEU A 228 0.80 -15.77 16.90
N ALA A 229 -0.52 -15.56 16.81
CA ALA A 229 -1.45 -16.08 17.79
C ALA A 229 -1.41 -17.61 17.87
N GLN A 230 -1.28 -18.28 16.72
CA GLN A 230 -1.15 -19.73 16.65
C GLN A 230 0.16 -20.24 17.27
N ALA A 231 1.30 -19.62 16.95
CA ALA A 231 2.60 -19.98 17.52
C ALA A 231 2.64 -19.81 19.04
N ARG A 232 2.07 -18.72 19.57
CA ARG A 232 1.96 -18.49 21.03
C ARG A 232 1.05 -19.50 21.72
N ALA A 233 -0.04 -19.92 21.06
CA ALA A 233 -0.92 -20.95 21.60
C ALA A 233 -0.23 -22.32 21.66
N GLU A 234 0.60 -22.65 20.67
CA GLU A 234 1.40 -23.88 20.63
C GLU A 234 2.50 -23.86 21.71
N GLN A 235 3.18 -22.73 21.90
CA GLN A 235 4.14 -22.53 22.99
C GLN A 235 3.50 -22.79 24.35
N ALA A 236 2.36 -22.13 24.62
CA ALA A 236 1.65 -22.28 25.89
C ALA A 236 1.19 -23.73 26.13
N ALA A 237 0.82 -24.47 25.08
CA ALA A 237 0.45 -25.87 25.20
C ALA A 237 1.66 -26.76 25.53
N ILE A 238 2.82 -26.51 24.92
CA ILE A 238 4.07 -27.21 25.22
C ILE A 238 4.55 -26.88 26.64
N GLU A 239 4.52 -25.61 27.04
CA GLU A 239 4.85 -25.18 28.40
C GLU A 239 3.91 -25.82 29.44
N ALA A 240 2.61 -25.90 29.15
CA ALA A 240 1.65 -26.59 30.03
C ALA A 240 1.93 -28.11 30.11
N ALA A 241 2.33 -28.74 29.00
CA ALA A 241 2.75 -30.14 28.98
C ALA A 241 4.04 -30.35 29.80
N VAL A 242 5.00 -29.44 29.69
CA VAL A 242 6.23 -29.42 30.48
C VAL A 242 5.93 -29.20 31.97
N ALA A 243 5.05 -28.26 32.32
CA ALA A 243 4.63 -27.99 33.69
C ALA A 243 3.80 -29.14 34.30
N SER A 244 3.25 -30.05 33.49
CA SER A 244 2.55 -31.24 33.97
C SER A 244 3.49 -32.30 34.57
N PHE A 245 4.80 -32.22 34.27
CA PHE A 245 5.81 -33.00 34.98
C PHE A 245 5.97 -32.45 36.39
N LYS A 246 5.52 -33.22 37.39
CA LYS A 246 5.60 -32.83 38.81
C LYS A 246 7.04 -33.00 39.34
N PHE A 247 7.83 -31.96 39.17
CA PHE A 247 9.11 -31.77 39.87
C PHE A 247 8.80 -31.09 41.20
N ALA A 248 8.68 -31.87 42.28
CA ALA A 248 8.28 -31.38 43.60
C ALA A 248 9.40 -31.58 44.61
N ASP A 249 9.65 -30.58 45.44
CA ASP A 249 10.61 -30.66 46.54
C ASP A 249 10.21 -31.77 47.52
N GLY A 250 11.18 -32.59 47.91
CA GLY A 250 10.97 -33.72 48.81
C GLY A 250 10.30 -34.93 48.15
N LYS A 251 10.22 -34.97 46.80
CA LYS A 251 9.69 -36.14 46.07
C LYS A 251 10.72 -37.27 46.08
N GLU A 252 10.29 -38.46 46.48
CA GLU A 252 11.05 -39.69 46.26
C GLU A 252 11.08 -40.05 44.78
N VAL A 253 12.27 -40.27 44.23
CA VAL A 253 12.50 -40.62 42.83
C VAL A 253 13.24 -41.96 42.73
N SER A 254 12.91 -42.74 41.71
CA SER A 254 13.60 -44.00 41.41
C SER A 254 14.78 -43.80 40.47
N ALA A 255 15.76 -44.70 40.47
CA ALA A 255 16.80 -44.72 39.43
C ALA A 255 16.17 -44.79 38.04
N GLY A 256 16.65 -43.95 37.12
CA GLY A 256 16.14 -43.80 35.76
C GLY A 256 14.90 -42.90 35.63
N GLU A 257 14.33 -42.41 36.73
CA GLU A 257 13.20 -41.48 36.70
C GLU A 257 13.64 -40.10 36.18
N VAL A 258 12.77 -39.46 35.39
CA VAL A 258 13.01 -38.10 34.89
C VAL A 258 12.89 -37.12 36.05
N VAL A 259 13.97 -36.39 36.32
CA VAL A 259 14.08 -35.43 37.43
C VAL A 259 14.18 -33.99 36.95
N ALA A 260 14.52 -33.75 35.68
CA ALA A 260 14.54 -32.42 35.08
C ALA A 260 14.49 -32.48 33.55
N ILE A 261 14.36 -31.33 32.89
CA ILE A 261 14.54 -31.19 31.44
C ILE A 261 15.77 -30.31 31.18
N MET A 262 16.60 -30.69 30.20
CA MET A 262 17.74 -29.90 29.74
C MET A 262 17.25 -28.52 29.32
N GLY A 263 17.90 -27.49 29.83
CA GLY A 263 17.56 -26.10 29.57
C GLY A 263 18.79 -25.28 29.25
N ASN A 264 18.60 -23.96 29.30
CA ASN A 264 19.66 -22.98 29.12
C ASN A 264 19.59 -21.90 30.22
N THR A 265 19.24 -22.29 31.45
CA THR A 265 19.15 -21.34 32.57
C THR A 265 20.56 -20.87 32.96
N GLY A 266 20.72 -19.65 33.45
CA GLY A 266 22.04 -19.04 33.67
C GLY A 266 22.69 -18.39 32.43
N TYR A 267 22.04 -18.39 31.26
CA TYR A 267 22.46 -17.59 30.09
C TYR A 267 22.23 -16.09 30.33
N PRO A 268 23.15 -15.19 29.92
CA PRO A 268 24.42 -15.47 29.23
C PRO A 268 25.63 -15.65 30.17
N ASP A 269 25.45 -15.44 31.48
CA ASP A 269 26.56 -15.30 32.42
C ASP A 269 27.31 -16.62 32.67
N CYS A 270 26.60 -17.74 32.68
CA CYS A 270 27.11 -19.06 33.06
C CYS A 270 26.70 -20.18 32.10
N SER A 271 26.03 -19.84 31.00
CA SER A 271 25.75 -20.77 29.91
C SER A 271 25.83 -20.05 28.57
N THR A 272 26.30 -20.73 27.54
CA THR A 272 26.34 -20.24 26.15
C THR A 272 25.42 -21.02 25.21
N GLY A 273 24.72 -22.04 25.70
CA GLY A 273 23.83 -22.91 24.93
C GLY A 273 23.18 -23.97 25.83
N ALA A 274 22.11 -24.61 25.37
CA ALA A 274 21.41 -25.62 26.17
C ALA A 274 22.30 -26.84 26.43
N HIS A 275 22.55 -27.16 27.69
CA HIS A 275 23.34 -28.31 28.14
C HIS A 275 22.98 -28.66 29.58
N LEU A 276 23.38 -29.86 30.03
CA LEU A 276 23.36 -30.29 31.43
C LEU A 276 24.77 -30.19 32.00
N HIS A 277 24.90 -29.51 33.14
CA HIS A 277 26.08 -29.62 34.00
C HIS A 277 25.76 -30.58 35.16
N PHE A 278 26.41 -31.75 35.16
CA PHE A 278 26.17 -32.84 36.10
C PHE A 278 27.32 -32.97 37.12
N GLU A 279 27.00 -32.92 38.41
CA GLU A 279 27.98 -33.10 39.48
C GLU A 279 27.62 -34.27 40.40
N VAL A 280 28.64 -34.90 40.97
CA VAL A 280 28.52 -35.88 42.06
C VAL A 280 29.23 -35.32 43.28
N ARG A 281 28.54 -35.30 44.42
CA ARG A 281 29.09 -34.83 45.69
C ARG A 281 28.96 -35.90 46.76
N GLN A 282 30.04 -36.17 47.50
CA GLN A 282 30.06 -37.08 48.65
C GLN A 282 30.53 -36.29 49.86
N ASP A 283 29.71 -36.25 50.92
CA ASP A 283 29.99 -35.50 52.15
C ASP A 283 30.37 -34.03 51.89
N GLY A 284 29.75 -33.43 50.86
CA GLY A 284 29.97 -32.05 50.43
C GLY A 284 31.23 -31.82 49.58
N GLN A 285 32.03 -32.84 49.29
CA GLN A 285 33.19 -32.74 48.38
C GLN A 285 32.79 -33.07 46.95
N TYR A 286 33.40 -32.40 45.97
CA TYR A 286 33.23 -32.70 44.54
C TYR A 286 33.99 -33.96 44.16
N HIS A 287 33.32 -34.88 43.48
CA HIS A 287 33.92 -36.08 42.95
C HIS A 287 33.74 -36.11 41.43
N ASP A 288 34.72 -36.70 40.74
CA ASP A 288 34.63 -36.92 39.30
C ASP A 288 33.45 -37.86 38.97
N PRO A 289 32.40 -37.37 38.28
CA PRO A 289 31.26 -38.20 37.95
C PRO A 289 31.61 -39.39 37.06
N ALA A 290 32.68 -39.30 36.25
CA ALA A 290 33.14 -40.38 35.39
C ALA A 290 33.48 -41.66 36.17
N LEU A 291 33.88 -41.53 37.43
CA LEU A 291 34.20 -42.70 38.26
C LEU A 291 32.97 -43.53 38.62
N TYR A 292 31.78 -42.94 38.55
CA TYR A 292 30.51 -43.58 38.91
C TYR A 292 29.71 -44.01 37.69
N LEU A 293 29.79 -43.25 36.59
CA LEU A 293 29.03 -43.51 35.36
C LEU A 293 29.60 -44.70 34.58
N LYS A 294 28.72 -45.46 33.92
CA LYS A 294 29.09 -46.59 33.05
C LYS A 294 30.03 -46.14 31.93
N PRO A 295 30.98 -47.00 31.49
CA PRO A 295 31.79 -46.71 30.32
C PRO A 295 30.93 -46.35 29.10
N TYR A 296 31.25 -45.24 28.46
CA TYR A 296 30.55 -44.68 27.30
C TYR A 296 31.55 -44.00 26.38
N THR A 297 31.34 -44.13 25.07
CA THR A 297 32.10 -43.42 24.04
C THR A 297 31.11 -42.58 23.25
N ASP A 298 31.30 -41.26 23.25
CA ASP A 298 30.42 -40.35 22.54
C ASP A 298 30.67 -40.37 21.02
N THR A 299 29.84 -39.65 20.27
CA THR A 299 29.95 -39.56 18.80
C THR A 299 31.22 -38.87 18.31
N ASN A 300 31.92 -38.13 19.17
CA ASN A 300 33.19 -37.47 18.87
C ASN A 300 34.40 -38.37 19.18
N GLY A 301 34.16 -39.56 19.76
CA GLY A 301 35.18 -40.52 20.13
C GLY A 301 35.73 -40.35 21.54
N ASP A 302 35.18 -39.45 22.35
CA ASP A 302 35.57 -39.27 23.75
C ASP A 302 35.03 -40.42 24.58
N SER A 303 35.94 -41.18 25.22
CA SER A 303 35.59 -42.34 26.04
C SER A 303 35.76 -42.01 27.52
N LEU A 304 34.66 -42.08 28.27
CA LEU A 304 34.58 -41.73 29.68
C LEU A 304 33.76 -42.78 30.45
N GLY A 305 33.88 -42.80 31.77
CA GLY A 305 33.11 -43.72 32.62
C GLY A 305 33.91 -44.95 33.03
N SER A 306 33.90 -45.25 34.33
CA SER A 306 34.50 -46.47 34.89
C SER A 306 33.63 -47.14 35.96
N GLY A 307 32.43 -46.62 36.20
CA GLY A 307 31.50 -47.11 37.22
C GLY A 307 30.36 -47.92 36.64
N ASN A 308 29.22 -47.91 37.32
CA ASN A 308 28.05 -48.74 37.01
C ASN A 308 26.73 -47.96 36.99
N TRP A 309 26.75 -46.64 37.16
CA TRP A 309 25.56 -45.79 37.10
C TRP A 309 25.17 -45.49 35.66
N ASP A 310 23.87 -45.48 35.40
CA ASP A 310 23.36 -45.00 34.12
C ASP A 310 23.67 -43.51 33.94
N TRP A 311 23.88 -43.11 32.69
CA TRP A 311 24.09 -41.71 32.36
C TRP A 311 22.80 -40.91 32.60
N PRO A 312 22.92 -39.67 33.12
CA PRO A 312 21.75 -38.84 33.39
C PRO A 312 21.05 -38.38 32.11
N MET A 313 21.71 -38.49 30.95
CA MET A 313 21.12 -38.28 29.63
C MET A 313 21.36 -39.51 28.76
N THR A 314 20.43 -39.80 27.85
CA THR A 314 20.61 -40.82 26.81
C THR A 314 21.55 -40.28 25.74
N ASP A 315 22.47 -41.10 25.25
CA ASP A 315 23.46 -40.77 24.19
C ASP A 315 24.05 -39.34 24.27
N PRO A 316 24.65 -38.95 25.41
CA PRO A 316 25.15 -37.60 25.60
C PRO A 316 26.39 -37.31 24.76
N ILE A 317 26.46 -36.13 24.15
CA ILE A 317 27.72 -35.57 23.65
C ILE A 317 28.38 -34.80 24.79
N ILE A 318 29.64 -35.12 25.10
CA ILE A 318 30.37 -34.50 26.20
C ILE A 318 31.02 -33.21 25.69
N THR A 319 30.69 -32.08 26.30
CA THR A 319 31.27 -30.77 25.94
C THR A 319 32.42 -30.38 26.85
N GLN A 320 32.39 -30.84 28.11
CA GLN A 320 33.45 -30.54 29.07
C GLN A 320 33.57 -31.61 30.15
N HIS A 321 34.81 -31.98 30.47
CA HIS A 321 35.15 -32.99 31.47
C HIS A 321 35.31 -32.38 32.88
N TYR A 322 35.32 -33.23 33.91
CA TYR A 322 35.67 -32.84 35.27
C TYR A 322 37.15 -32.42 35.38
N GLY A 323 37.43 -31.39 36.17
CA GLY A 323 38.79 -30.95 36.49
C GLY A 323 39.32 -29.77 35.67
N GLN A 324 40.62 -29.77 35.39
CA GLN A 324 41.28 -28.70 34.61
C GLN A 324 41.13 -28.99 33.12
N THR A 325 40.33 -28.17 32.44
CA THR A 325 40.02 -28.24 31.02
C THR A 325 40.45 -26.95 30.31
N PRO A 326 40.51 -26.92 28.96
CA PRO A 326 40.80 -25.70 28.21
C PRO A 326 39.84 -24.53 28.49
N TYR A 327 38.63 -24.79 29.00
CA TYR A 327 37.64 -23.78 29.36
C TYR A 327 37.67 -23.40 30.84
N SER A 328 38.46 -24.11 31.65
CA SER A 328 38.44 -23.93 33.09
C SER A 328 38.91 -22.55 33.55
N TRP A 329 39.62 -21.79 32.71
CA TRP A 329 40.00 -20.39 32.98
C TRP A 329 38.82 -19.45 33.30
N ARG A 330 37.60 -19.86 32.97
CA ARG A 330 36.36 -19.12 33.25
C ARG A 330 35.86 -19.28 34.69
N TYR A 331 36.37 -20.25 35.45
CA TYR A 331 35.92 -20.52 36.82
C TYR A 331 36.92 -20.01 37.86
N ALA A 332 36.42 -19.58 39.02
CA ALA A 332 37.22 -18.93 40.07
C ALA A 332 38.47 -19.72 40.54
N ASN A 333 38.46 -21.05 40.40
CA ASN A 333 39.56 -21.94 40.80
C ASN A 333 40.23 -22.67 39.63
N ASN A 334 39.98 -22.24 38.38
CA ASN A 334 40.42 -22.95 37.17
C ASN A 334 40.05 -24.45 37.16
N PHE A 335 38.91 -24.80 37.73
CA PHE A 335 38.50 -26.18 37.95
C PHE A 335 37.01 -26.34 37.65
N HIS A 336 36.67 -27.35 36.86
CA HIS A 336 35.31 -27.72 36.50
C HIS A 336 34.81 -28.83 37.43
N THR A 337 33.72 -28.59 38.13
CA THR A 337 33.22 -29.44 39.24
C THR A 337 32.32 -30.59 38.82
N GLY A 338 32.04 -30.70 37.51
CA GLY A 338 31.15 -31.70 36.95
C GLY A 338 31.53 -32.11 35.53
N ILE A 339 30.56 -32.71 34.84
CA ILE A 339 30.64 -33.02 33.41
C ILE A 339 29.54 -32.25 32.71
N ASP A 340 29.90 -31.53 31.64
CA ASP A 340 28.93 -30.87 30.76
C ASP A 340 28.60 -31.78 29.60
N MET A 341 27.31 -31.95 29.34
CA MET A 341 26.81 -32.81 28.29
C MET A 341 25.53 -32.25 27.68
N TYR A 342 25.25 -32.59 26.44
CA TYR A 342 23.98 -32.27 25.80
C TYR A 342 23.54 -33.39 24.84
N ASN A 343 22.27 -33.39 24.50
CA ASN A 343 21.72 -34.21 23.43
C ASN A 343 20.61 -33.40 22.74
N SER A 344 20.73 -33.19 21.43
CA SER A 344 19.72 -32.48 20.60
C SER A 344 18.41 -33.25 20.47
N ASP A 345 18.46 -34.57 20.56
CA ASP A 345 17.34 -35.44 20.25
C ASP A 345 16.54 -35.76 21.53
N ASN A 346 17.18 -35.74 22.71
CA ASN A 346 16.56 -36.07 23.99
C ASN A 346 16.98 -35.14 25.14
N SER A 347 16.04 -34.34 25.63
CA SER A 347 16.25 -33.36 26.70
C SER A 347 15.92 -33.89 28.10
N PHE A 348 15.50 -35.15 28.24
CA PHE A 348 15.11 -35.65 29.56
C PHE A 348 16.33 -36.01 30.39
N ILE A 349 16.39 -35.46 31.60
CA ILE A 349 17.44 -35.72 32.57
C ILE A 349 16.92 -36.71 33.60
N ARG A 350 17.65 -37.79 33.79
CA ARG A 350 17.30 -38.90 34.67
C ARG A 350 18.27 -39.00 35.83
N THR A 351 17.77 -39.43 36.98
CA THR A 351 18.65 -39.69 38.12
C THR A 351 19.29 -41.09 38.03
N PRO A 352 20.60 -41.24 38.26
CA PRO A 352 21.27 -42.55 38.17
C PRO A 352 20.89 -43.50 39.31
N LEU A 353 20.41 -42.95 40.43
CA LEU A 353 20.14 -43.67 41.67
C LEU A 353 18.81 -43.21 42.28
N PRO A 354 18.13 -44.05 43.08
CA PRO A 354 16.97 -43.61 43.82
C PRO A 354 17.36 -42.59 44.91
N GLY A 355 16.45 -41.71 45.28
CA GLY A 355 16.70 -40.72 46.33
C GLY A 355 15.57 -39.71 46.49
N THR A 356 15.81 -38.69 47.31
CA THR A 356 14.87 -37.58 47.52
C THR A 356 15.30 -36.38 46.67
N MET A 357 14.41 -35.91 45.80
CA MET A 357 14.66 -34.81 44.88
C MET A 357 14.30 -33.45 45.49
N TYR A 358 15.13 -32.45 45.22
CA TYR A 358 14.91 -31.04 45.56
C TYR A 358 15.19 -30.18 44.34
N THR A 359 14.37 -29.15 44.15
CA THR A 359 14.50 -28.14 43.10
C THR A 359 14.97 -26.83 43.72
N GLY A 360 15.64 -25.99 42.94
CA GLY A 360 16.02 -24.68 43.41
C GLY A 360 16.49 -23.76 42.29
N GLN A 361 16.67 -22.50 42.67
CA GLN A 361 17.23 -21.48 41.80
C GLN A 361 18.32 -20.74 42.57
N THR A 362 19.43 -20.50 41.90
CA THR A 362 20.53 -19.66 42.37
C THR A 362 20.81 -18.57 41.34
N THR A 363 21.64 -17.60 41.69
CA THR A 363 22.09 -16.56 40.77
C THR A 363 23.49 -16.87 40.28
N CYS A 364 23.69 -16.74 38.98
CA CYS A 364 25.00 -16.84 38.35
C CYS A 364 25.23 -15.56 37.56
N GLY A 365 26.07 -14.66 38.09
CA GLY A 365 26.12 -13.28 37.63
C GLY A 365 24.78 -12.56 37.87
N SER A 366 24.20 -12.01 36.79
CA SER A 366 22.87 -11.42 36.77
C SER A 366 21.75 -12.40 36.38
N SER A 367 22.12 -13.62 35.99
CA SER A 367 21.22 -14.61 35.42
C SER A 367 20.72 -15.60 36.48
N ALA A 368 19.46 -16.00 36.35
CA ALA A 368 18.86 -17.05 37.18
C ALA A 368 19.29 -18.44 36.68
N LEU A 369 19.89 -19.24 37.54
CA LEU A 369 20.35 -20.61 37.27
C LEU A 369 19.49 -21.59 38.07
N ASN A 370 18.75 -22.44 37.36
CA ASN A 370 17.94 -23.47 37.98
C ASN A 370 18.76 -24.74 38.19
N TYR A 371 18.46 -25.46 39.25
CA TYR A 371 19.08 -26.73 39.55
C TYR A 371 18.10 -27.73 40.15
N VAL A 372 18.42 -29.01 39.97
CA VAL A 372 17.83 -30.13 40.70
C VAL A 372 18.94 -30.84 41.46
N VAL A 373 18.62 -31.30 42.67
CA VAL A 373 19.49 -32.13 43.50
C VAL A 373 18.74 -33.39 43.85
N VAL A 374 19.40 -34.54 43.79
CA VAL A 374 18.87 -35.78 44.35
C VAL A 374 19.80 -36.24 45.47
N ASP A 375 19.26 -36.33 46.68
CA ASP A 375 19.92 -36.89 47.85
C ASP A 375 19.70 -38.40 47.87
N HIS A 376 20.78 -39.16 47.69
CA HIS A 376 20.75 -40.62 47.66
C HIS A 376 20.96 -41.25 49.05
N GLY A 377 21.08 -40.42 50.09
CA GLY A 377 21.43 -40.83 51.44
C GLY A 377 22.92 -41.08 51.64
N GLY A 378 23.36 -41.17 52.89
CA GLY A 378 24.76 -41.44 53.23
C GLY A 378 25.75 -40.36 52.77
N GLY A 379 25.28 -39.12 52.63
CA GLY A 379 26.10 -37.98 52.19
C GLY A 379 26.32 -37.90 50.68
N LEU A 380 25.73 -38.81 49.90
CA LEU A 380 25.86 -38.85 48.45
C LEU A 380 24.74 -38.06 47.76
N MET A 381 25.12 -37.10 46.92
CA MET A 381 24.19 -36.25 46.19
C MET A 381 24.59 -36.12 44.72
N THR A 382 23.60 -36.07 43.83
CA THR A 382 23.78 -35.69 42.43
C THR A 382 23.13 -34.34 42.16
N TRP A 383 23.83 -33.49 41.41
CA TRP A 383 23.36 -32.15 41.04
C TRP A 383 23.21 -32.02 39.52
N TYR A 384 22.15 -31.34 39.12
CA TYR A 384 21.78 -31.09 37.73
C TYR A 384 21.53 -29.61 37.54
N PHE A 385 22.41 -28.93 36.81
CA PHE A 385 22.29 -27.49 36.57
C PHE A 385 21.88 -27.18 35.13
N HIS A 386 21.52 -25.92 34.89
CA HIS A 386 21.01 -25.39 33.62
C HIS A 386 19.64 -25.96 33.20
N VAL A 387 18.93 -26.59 34.11
CA VAL A 387 17.68 -27.32 33.83
C VAL A 387 16.42 -26.44 33.81
N LYS A 388 15.32 -26.97 33.28
CA LYS A 388 13.96 -26.41 33.34
C LYS A 388 13.05 -27.27 34.20
#